data_AF-A0A3S4IVX2-F1
#
_entry.id   AF-A0A3S4IVX2-F1
#
_cell.length_a   1.000
_cell.length_b   1.000
_cell.length_c   1.000
_cell.angle_alpha   90.00
_cell.angle_beta   90.00
_cell.angle_gamma   90.00
#
_symmetry.space_group_name_H-M   'P 1'
#
loop_
_entity.id
_entity.type
_entity.pdbx_description
1 polymer ?
#
loop_
_entity_poly.entity_id
_entity_poly.type
_entity_poly.pdbx_seq_one_letter_code
_entity_poly.pdbx_strand_id
1 'polypeptide(L)'
;MGIPLEQHYGLMSEVAPGWKLRVLLAQALFSNPDILLLDEPTNNLDIDTIRWLEQVLNERDSTMIIISHDRHFLNMVLYAYGGSGLRRLARLSG
;
A
#
# COMPACT_ATOMS: atom_id res chain seq x y z
N MET A 1 -8.10 6.99 -9.32
CA MET A 1 -8.10 5.52 -9.08
C MET A 1 -7.98 4.69 -10.36
N GLY A 2 -8.43 5.16 -11.54
CA GLY A 2 -8.05 4.54 -12.84
C GLY A 2 -8.71 3.20 -13.19
N ILE A 3 -9.61 2.70 -12.36
CA ILE A 3 -10.37 1.46 -12.63
C ILE A 3 -11.48 1.77 -13.66
N PRO A 4 -11.61 1.02 -14.77
CA PRO A 4 -12.69 1.20 -15.73
C PRO A 4 -14.07 1.09 -15.07
N LEU A 5 -15.00 1.98 -15.44
CA LEU A 5 -16.37 2.05 -14.88
C LEU A 5 -17.12 0.71 -14.95
N GLU A 6 -16.84 -0.08 -15.98
CA GLU A 6 -17.43 -1.40 -16.23
C GLU A 6 -17.08 -2.40 -15.11
N GLN A 7 -15.94 -2.23 -14.45
CA GLN A 7 -15.46 -3.11 -13.39
C GLN A 7 -15.89 -2.64 -11.99
N HIS A 8 -16.66 -1.54 -11.88
CA HIS A 8 -17.08 -1.00 -10.58
C HIS A 8 -18.22 -1.80 -9.93
N TYR A 9 -18.97 -2.56 -10.73
CA TYR A 9 -20.13 -3.36 -10.27
C TYR A 9 -19.89 -4.88 -10.32
N GLY A 10 -18.72 -5.32 -10.80
CA GLY A 10 -18.34 -6.73 -10.85
C GLY A 10 -17.96 -7.31 -9.49
N LEU A 11 -17.91 -8.62 -9.37
CA LEU A 11 -17.50 -9.27 -8.13
C LEU A 11 -16.01 -9.01 -7.88
N MET A 12 -15.62 -8.83 -6.61
CA MET A 12 -14.20 -8.70 -6.25
C MET A 12 -13.37 -9.87 -6.80
N SER A 13 -13.93 -11.08 -6.93
CA SER A 13 -13.26 -12.23 -7.54
C SER A 13 -12.80 -11.98 -8.98
N GLU A 14 -13.54 -11.19 -9.75
CA GLU A 14 -13.35 -10.92 -11.19
C GLU A 14 -12.35 -9.80 -11.47
N VAL A 15 -11.99 -9.02 -10.45
CA VAL A 15 -11.00 -7.95 -10.56
C VAL A 15 -9.60 -8.56 -10.66
N ALA A 16 -8.78 -8.07 -11.59
CA ALA A 16 -7.39 -8.52 -11.72
C ALA A 16 -6.60 -8.22 -10.43
N PRO A 17 -5.65 -9.10 -10.01
CA PRO A 17 -4.95 -9.00 -8.73
C PRO A 17 -4.33 -7.62 -8.42
N GLY A 18 -3.70 -6.97 -9.40
CA GLY A 18 -3.13 -5.63 -9.21
C GLY A 18 -4.18 -4.55 -8.90
N TRP A 19 -5.38 -4.66 -9.46
CA TRP A 19 -6.49 -3.74 -9.19
C TRP A 19 -7.20 -4.03 -7.86
N LYS A 20 -7.24 -5.31 -7.45
CA LYS A 20 -7.79 -5.70 -6.13
C LYS A 20 -7.08 -4.96 -5.00
N LEU A 21 -5.75 -4.91 -5.04
CA LEU A 21 -5.00 -4.16 -4.01
C LEU A 21 -5.37 -2.68 -4.01
N ARG A 22 -5.49 -2.05 -5.19
CA ARG A 22 -5.89 -0.64 -5.27
C ARG A 22 -7.27 -0.39 -4.67
N VAL A 23 -8.24 -1.29 -4.91
CA VAL A 23 -9.58 -1.17 -4.32
C VAL A 23 -9.55 -1.38 -2.81
N LEU A 24 -8.89 -2.45 -2.34
CA LEU A 24 -8.79 -2.76 -0.90
C LEU A 24 -8.05 -1.64 -0.14
N LEU A 25 -6.98 -1.12 -0.73
CA LEU A 25 -6.23 0.00 -0.16
C LEU A 25 -7.08 1.27 -0.17
N ALA A 26 -7.80 1.56 -1.26
CA ALA A 26 -8.72 2.70 -1.31
C ALA A 26 -9.79 2.61 -0.20
N GLN A 27 -10.35 1.41 0.03
CA GLN A 27 -11.32 1.17 1.10
C GLN A 27 -10.70 1.36 2.48
N ALA A 28 -9.53 0.77 2.74
CA ALA A 28 -8.83 0.89 4.03
C ALA A 28 -8.39 2.34 4.33
N LEU A 29 -7.98 3.08 3.30
CA LEU A 29 -7.55 4.47 3.42
C LEU A 29 -8.72 5.45 3.53
N PHE A 30 -9.91 5.11 3.03
CA PHE A 30 -11.09 5.98 3.07
C PHE A 30 -11.52 6.29 4.51
N SER A 31 -11.35 5.34 5.43
CA SER A 31 -11.62 5.51 6.87
C SER A 31 -10.60 6.39 7.60
N ASN A 32 -9.57 6.91 6.91
CA ASN A 32 -8.47 7.70 7.48
C ASN A 32 -7.93 7.13 8.81
N PRO A 33 -7.45 5.87 8.81
CA PRO A 33 -7.11 5.17 10.04
C PRO A 33 -5.87 5.75 10.72
N ASP A 34 -5.87 5.74 12.06
CA ASP A 34 -4.69 6.13 12.86
C ASP A 34 -3.53 5.14 12.72
N ILE A 35 -3.85 3.86 12.43
CA ILE A 35 -2.90 2.76 12.27
C ILE A 35 -3.25 1.96 11.02
N LEU A 36 -2.25 1.74 10.16
CA LEU A 36 -2.33 0.92 8.95
C LEU A 36 -1.38 -0.27 9.08
N LEU A 37 -1.90 -1.48 8.88
CA LEU A 37 -1.12 -2.72 8.90
C LEU A 37 -1.07 -3.31 7.49
N LEU A 38 0.13 -3.63 7.00
CA LEU A 38 0.36 -4.19 5.68
C LEU A 38 1.24 -5.43 5.78
N ASP A 39 0.75 -6.56 5.27
CA ASP A 39 1.48 -7.83 5.24
C ASP A 39 1.74 -8.24 3.78
N GLU A 40 3.02 -8.33 3.41
CA GLU A 40 3.53 -8.54 2.05
C GLU A 40 2.81 -7.72 0.96
N PRO A 41 2.78 -6.36 1.09
CA PRO A 41 1.93 -5.52 0.25
C PRO A 41 2.40 -5.41 -1.20
N THR A 42 3.62 -5.84 -1.52
CA THR A 42 4.18 -5.85 -2.88
C THR A 42 3.94 -7.16 -3.64
N ASN A 43 3.39 -8.18 -2.98
CA ASN A 43 3.22 -9.49 -3.57
C ASN A 43 2.24 -9.47 -4.76
N ASN A 44 2.60 -10.14 -5.85
CA ASN A 44 1.82 -10.19 -7.10
C ASN A 44 1.54 -8.82 -7.77
N LEU A 45 2.37 -7.80 -7.48
CA LEU A 45 2.25 -6.48 -8.11
C LEU A 45 3.30 -6.27 -9.19
N ASP A 46 2.93 -5.49 -10.21
CA ASP A 46 3.89 -4.92 -11.15
C ASP A 46 4.63 -3.71 -10.54
N ILE A 47 5.76 -3.35 -11.14
CA ILE A 47 6.63 -2.24 -10.70
C ILE A 47 5.88 -0.90 -10.63
N ASP A 48 4.98 -0.63 -11.58
CA ASP A 48 4.25 0.63 -11.64
C ASP A 48 3.25 0.75 -10.47
N THR A 49 2.64 -0.37 -10.08
CA THR A 49 1.72 -0.44 -8.93
C THR A 49 2.48 -0.35 -7.62
N ILE A 50 3.68 -0.94 -7.52
CA ILE A 50 4.55 -0.77 -6.35
C ILE A 50 4.92 0.70 -6.17
N ARG A 51 5.34 1.39 -7.23
CA ARG A 51 5.67 2.84 -7.18
C ARG A 51 4.47 3.69 -6.77
N TRP A 52 3.29 3.40 -7.31
CA TRP A 52 2.06 4.07 -6.90
C TRP A 52 1.77 3.86 -5.41
N LEU A 53 1.92 2.62 -4.92
CA LEU A 53 1.72 2.29 -3.51
C LEU A 53 2.69 3.07 -2.61
N GLU A 54 3.98 3.12 -2.97
CA GLU A 54 4.99 3.89 -2.24
C GLU A 54 4.59 5.36 -2.09
N GLN A 55 4.13 6.00 -3.18
CA GLN A 55 3.67 7.38 -3.15
C GLN A 55 2.46 7.56 -2.22
N VAL A 56 1.46 6.69 -2.33
CA VAL A 56 0.26 6.74 -1.50
C VAL A 56 0.59 6.56 -0.01
N LEU A 57 1.52 5.67 0.33
CA LEU A 57 1.94 5.47 1.72
C LEU A 57 2.81 6.61 2.25
N ASN A 58 3.55 7.30 1.38
CA ASN A 58 4.36 8.45 1.76
C ASN A 58 3.53 9.71 2.02
N GLU A 59 2.39 9.87 1.35
CA GLU A 59 1.48 11.01 1.54
C GLU A 59 0.62 10.92 2.82
N ARG A 60 0.70 9.82 3.57
CA ARG A 60 -0.17 9.56 4.73
C ARG A 60 0.53 9.81 6.06
N ASP A 61 -0.20 10.45 6.97
CA ASP A 61 0.18 10.72 8.36
C ASP A 61 -0.37 9.67 9.36
N SER A 62 -0.55 8.44 8.88
CA SER A 62 -0.98 7.30 9.70
C SER A 62 0.22 6.54 10.25
N THR A 63 0.08 5.94 11.42
CA THR A 63 1.09 5.01 11.94
C THR A 63 1.07 3.76 11.08
N MET A 64 2.22 3.35 10.52
CA MET A 64 2.30 2.21 9.61
C MET A 64 3.12 1.08 10.20
N ILE A 65 2.57 -0.13 10.13
CA ILE A 65 3.25 -1.38 10.45
C ILE A 65 3.30 -2.20 9.16
N ILE A 66 4.51 -2.41 8.64
CA ILE A 66 4.72 -3.11 7.36
C ILE A 66 5.58 -4.35 7.58
N ILE A 67 5.09 -5.49 7.12
CA ILE A 67 5.82 -6.74 7.03
C ILE A 67 6.06 -6.99 5.54
N SER A 68 7.33 -7.10 5.15
CA SER A 68 7.67 -7.42 3.76
C SER A 68 9.04 -8.08 3.67
N HIS A 69 9.17 -8.99 2.70
CA HIS A 69 10.46 -9.51 2.24
C HIS A 69 11.19 -8.53 1.30
N ASP A 70 10.54 -7.48 0.79
CA ASP A 70 11.09 -6.53 -0.18
C ASP A 70 11.83 -5.36 0.52
N ARG A 71 13.16 -5.47 0.53
CA ARG A 71 14.06 -4.43 1.08
C ARG A 71 13.98 -3.11 0.34
N HIS A 72 13.79 -3.13 -0.99
CA HIS A 72 13.74 -1.90 -1.78
C HIS A 72 12.47 -1.13 -1.45
N PHE A 73 11.33 -1.80 -1.42
CA PHE A 73 10.06 -1.21 -1.02
C PHE A 73 10.12 -0.62 0.40
N LEU A 74 10.62 -1.40 1.38
CA LEU A 74 10.77 -0.91 2.75
C LEU A 74 11.67 0.33 2.81
N ASN A 75 12.78 0.35 2.08
CA ASN A 75 13.65 1.52 2.04
C ASN A 75 12.95 2.76 1.47
N MET A 76 12.16 2.59 0.42
CA MET A 76 11.43 3.69 -0.20
C MET A 76 10.33 4.26 0.71
N VAL A 77 9.66 3.43 1.50
CA VAL A 77 8.57 3.88 2.40
C VAL A 77 9.08 4.38 3.76
N LEU A 78 10.24 3.92 4.23
CA LEU A 78 10.82 4.30 5.52
C LEU A 78 11.77 5.50 5.43
N TYR A 79 12.57 5.59 4.37
CA TYR A 79 13.60 6.63 4.23
C TYR A 79 13.19 7.79 3.32
N ALA A 80 12.05 7.71 2.63
CA ALA A 80 11.51 8.85 1.91
C ALA A 80 11.02 9.91 2.93
N TYR A 81 11.85 10.93 3.09
CA TYR A 81 11.63 12.17 3.84
C TYR A 81 11.70 12.08 5.36
N GLY A 82 12.78 12.67 5.91
CA GLY A 82 12.95 13.00 7.32
C GLY A 82 12.01 14.11 7.79
N GLY A 83 10.71 13.81 7.87
CA GLY A 83 9.70 14.63 8.52
C GLY A 83 9.35 14.07 9.91
N SER A 84 9.54 14.89 10.94
CA SER A 84 9.19 14.74 12.35
C SER A 84 8.22 13.60 12.75
N GLY A 85 8.72 12.66 13.54
CA GLY A 85 7.92 11.73 14.35
C GLY A 85 7.85 10.33 13.76
N LEU A 86 8.83 9.48 14.11
CA LEU A 86 8.92 8.07 13.70
C LEU A 86 7.66 7.28 14.12
N ARG A 87 6.69 7.15 13.21
CA ARG A 87 5.48 6.31 13.34
C ARG A 87 5.43 5.18 12.29
N ARG A 88 6.60 4.74 11.81
CA ARG A 88 6.70 3.65 10.83
C ARG A 88 7.55 2.53 11.41
N LEU A 89 6.94 1.38 11.66
CA LEU A 89 7.61 0.16 12.10
C LEU A 89 7.62 -0.82 10.95
N ALA A 90 8.81 -1.24 10.51
CA ALA A 90 8.95 -2.27 9.49
C ALA A 90 9.69 -3.48 10.05
N ARG A 91 9.20 -4.66 9.72
CA ARG A 91 9.91 -5.93 9.96
C ARG A 91 10.23 -6.57 8.62
N LEU A 92 11.52 -6.79 8.38
CA LEU A 92 11.97 -7.71 7.34
C LEU A 92 11.66 -9.13 7.81
N SER A 93 10.68 -9.76 7.18
CA SER A 93 10.48 -11.19 7.22
C SER A 93 11.63 -11.85 6.46
N GLY A 94 12.19 -12.91 7.02
CA GLY A 94 13.33 -13.66 6.49
C GLY A 94 13.27 -15.09 6.99
#